data_AF-A0A433Y709-F1
#
_entry.id   AF-A0A433Y709-F1
#
_cell.length_a   1.000
_cell.length_b   1.000
_cell.length_c   1.000
_cell.angle_alpha   90.00
_cell.angle_beta   90.00
_cell.angle_gamma   90.00
#
_symmetry.space_group_name_H-M   'P 1'
#
loop_
_entity.id
_entity.type
_entity.pdbx_description
1 polymer ?
#
loop_
_entity_poly.entity_id
_entity_poly.type
_entity_poly.pdbx_seq_one_letter_code
_entity_poly.pdbx_strand_id
1 'polypeptide(L)'
;MDKQQQDIFKRDETSAKTQNMDFNTPPSFEGGDPGGEESRNPLDRRMKIFGAICMFAIIVPLMISGRSTVYDSSVSAQNVLSSKVSAAVKAGVVLLPADEKMGAQDYTVKHQSTAEQTKIWVWDYAAEDGDYVQVLVNGVPFTDSFMIKHKPKTFVVPAIGDIQIKGIRDGGGGITYAIRYEVNGKSYFNGTPEGEFNTYTLVR
;
A
#
# COMPACT_ATOMS: atom_id res chain seq x y z
N MET A 1 28.60 52.73 7.38
CA MET A 1 29.72 52.21 6.55
C MET A 1 30.91 53.06 6.89
N ASP A 2 31.89 52.51 7.61
CA ASP A 2 33.03 53.28 8.14
C ASP A 2 34.36 52.87 7.50
N LYS A 3 35.35 53.75 7.60
CA LYS A 3 36.64 53.65 6.90
C LYS A 3 37.84 53.59 7.87
N GLN A 4 38.53 52.46 7.92
CA GLN A 4 40.00 52.34 8.02
C GLN A 4 40.36 51.05 7.26
N GLN A 5 41.03 51.04 6.10
CA GLN A 5 42.45 51.37 5.84
C GLN A 5 43.39 50.65 6.83
N GLN A 6 44.03 49.54 6.43
CA GLN A 6 45.23 49.49 5.57
C GLN A 6 46.45 50.09 6.28
N ASP A 7 47.38 49.26 6.77
CA ASP A 7 48.63 48.97 6.06
C ASP A 7 49.46 47.83 6.73
N ILE A 8 50.71 47.62 6.28
CA ILE A 8 51.76 46.68 6.77
C ILE A 8 51.67 45.26 6.12
N PHE A 9 52.20 45.11 4.90
CA PHE A 9 53.52 44.50 4.57
C PHE A 9 53.57 42.95 4.70
N LYS A 10 53.51 42.18 3.58
CA LYS A 10 54.62 41.82 2.64
C LYS A 10 55.66 40.85 3.25
N ARG A 11 55.74 39.58 2.81
CA ARG A 11 56.53 39.02 1.67
C ARG A 11 57.89 38.44 2.11
N ASP A 12 58.51 37.43 1.48
CA ASP A 12 57.98 36.39 0.55
C ASP A 12 58.14 35.00 1.25
N GLU A 13 58.94 33.97 0.92
CA GLU A 13 59.73 33.58 -0.27
C GLU A 13 60.01 32.05 -0.28
N THR A 14 59.69 31.34 -1.36
CA THR A 14 60.05 29.91 -1.66
C THR A 14 59.55 28.82 -0.67
N SER A 15 59.56 27.51 -0.97
CA SER A 15 60.19 26.78 -2.07
C SER A 15 59.36 25.57 -2.53
N ALA A 16 59.48 25.21 -3.82
CA ALA A 16 59.01 23.93 -4.34
C ALA A 16 60.20 22.98 -4.54
N LYS A 17 60.05 21.70 -4.17
CA LYS A 17 60.93 20.66 -4.70
C LYS A 17 60.21 19.32 -4.88
N THR A 18 60.53 18.68 -6.01
CA THR A 18 59.87 17.50 -6.55
C THR A 18 60.86 16.34 -6.57
N GLN A 19 60.36 15.13 -6.33
CA GLN A 19 61.02 13.82 -6.54
C GLN A 19 62.30 13.53 -5.73
N ASN A 20 62.33 12.32 -5.15
CA ASN A 20 63.04 11.22 -5.78
C ASN A 20 62.24 9.92 -5.58
N MET A 21 62.29 9.03 -6.57
CA MET A 21 61.92 7.63 -6.39
C MET A 21 63.22 6.85 -6.18
N ASP A 22 63.27 5.97 -5.19
CA ASP A 22 64.29 4.93 -5.14
C ASP A 22 63.62 3.55 -5.01
N PHE A 23 64.08 2.65 -5.87
CA PHE A 23 63.59 1.29 -6.03
C PHE A 23 64.52 0.38 -5.23
N ASN A 24 64.02 -0.44 -4.29
CA ASN A 24 64.46 -1.85 -4.10
C ASN A 24 63.87 -2.54 -2.86
N THR A 25 63.85 -3.88 -2.95
CA THR A 25 63.74 -4.87 -1.85
C THR A 25 62.39 -4.96 -1.12
N PRO A 26 61.43 -5.77 -1.62
CA PRO A 26 60.39 -6.33 -0.75
C PRO A 26 61.02 -7.34 0.25
N PRO A 27 60.54 -7.43 1.50
CA PRO A 27 61.02 -8.44 2.44
C PRO A 27 60.60 -9.86 2.03
N SER A 28 61.47 -10.81 2.33
CA SER A 28 61.46 -12.20 1.86
C SER A 28 60.13 -12.96 2.01
N PHE A 29 59.77 -13.71 0.96
CA PHE A 29 58.80 -14.80 1.02
C PHE A 29 59.48 -16.04 1.61
N GLU A 30 59.35 -16.28 2.92
CA GLU A 30 59.71 -17.58 3.52
C GLU A 30 58.57 -18.58 3.32
N GLY A 31 58.76 -19.50 2.37
CA GLY A 31 57.88 -20.65 2.20
C GLY A 31 58.18 -21.73 3.24
N GLY A 32 57.33 -21.85 4.27
CA GLY A 32 57.36 -22.93 5.24
C GLY A 32 56.04 -23.71 5.25
N ASP A 33 56.11 -24.99 4.90
CA ASP A 33 55.00 -25.97 4.85
C ASP A 33 55.60 -27.37 5.07
N PRO A 34 54.88 -28.38 5.62
CA PRO A 34 53.53 -28.38 6.21
C PRO A 34 53.50 -28.76 7.70
N GLY A 35 52.31 -28.77 8.31
CA GLY A 35 52.01 -29.70 9.42
C GLY A 35 51.43 -29.09 10.69
N GLY A 36 50.11 -28.91 10.71
CA GLY A 36 49.32 -28.68 11.93
C GLY A 36 47.87 -29.10 11.69
N GLU A 37 47.34 -30.03 12.47
CA GLU A 37 46.04 -30.65 12.19
C GLU A 37 44.87 -29.67 12.41
N GLU A 38 44.28 -29.18 11.33
CA GLU A 38 43.01 -28.45 11.40
C GLU A 38 41.91 -29.41 11.86
N SER A 39 41.56 -29.33 13.15
CA SER A 39 40.46 -30.10 13.76
C SER A 39 39.10 -29.65 13.19
N ARG A 40 38.77 -30.21 12.02
CA ARG A 40 37.51 -30.01 11.28
C ARG A 40 36.35 -30.71 11.97
N ASN A 41 36.02 -30.22 13.16
CA ASN A 41 34.87 -30.62 13.96
C ASN A 41 33.61 -30.62 13.09
N PRO A 42 32.95 -31.78 12.82
CA PRO A 42 31.88 -31.88 11.82
C PRO A 42 30.62 -31.07 12.16
N LEU A 43 30.55 -30.46 13.33
CA LEU A 43 29.57 -29.40 13.65
C LEU A 43 29.78 -28.13 12.82
N ASP A 44 31.02 -27.69 12.56
CA ASP A 44 31.30 -26.40 11.93
C ASP A 44 30.68 -26.31 10.52
N ARG A 45 30.91 -27.37 9.72
CA ARG A 45 30.36 -27.56 8.38
C ARG A 45 28.84 -27.63 8.40
N ARG A 46 28.27 -28.30 9.42
CA ARG A 46 26.82 -28.43 9.59
C ARG A 46 26.17 -27.09 10.01
N MET A 47 26.82 -26.32 10.87
CA MET A 47 26.38 -24.97 11.26
C MET A 47 26.43 -23.99 10.08
N LYS A 48 27.51 -24.02 9.28
CA LYS A 48 27.63 -23.21 8.05
C LYS A 48 26.53 -23.55 7.02
N ILE A 49 26.23 -24.84 6.82
CA ILE A 49 25.14 -25.30 5.95
C ILE A 49 23.77 -24.89 6.50
N PHE A 50 23.52 -25.06 7.81
CA PHE A 50 22.24 -24.70 8.42
C PHE A 50 21.98 -23.19 8.35
N GLY A 51 23.01 -22.37 8.58
CA GLY A 51 22.94 -20.91 8.41
C GLY A 51 22.57 -20.49 6.99
N ALA A 52 23.19 -21.11 5.98
CA ALA A 52 22.86 -20.85 4.57
C ALA A 52 21.41 -21.25 4.23
N ILE A 53 20.92 -22.38 4.74
CA ILE A 53 19.52 -22.82 4.57
C ILE A 53 18.54 -21.83 5.21
N CYS A 54 18.80 -21.39 6.45
CA CYS A 54 17.99 -20.38 7.12
C CYS A 54 17.98 -19.04 6.35
N MET A 55 19.12 -18.63 5.78
CA MET A 55 19.23 -17.40 5.00
C MET A 55 18.36 -17.46 3.74
N PHE A 56 18.41 -18.56 2.98
CA PHE A 56 17.52 -18.76 1.82
C PHE A 56 16.04 -18.84 2.21
N ALA A 57 15.71 -19.49 3.34
CA ALA A 57 14.34 -19.60 3.84
C ALA A 57 13.70 -18.23 4.21
N ILE A 58 14.52 -17.21 4.50
CA ILE A 58 14.06 -15.85 4.81
C ILE A 58 14.02 -14.96 3.55
N ILE A 59 14.97 -15.13 2.62
CA ILE A 59 15.07 -14.28 1.41
C ILE A 59 14.01 -14.66 0.36
N VAL A 60 13.72 -15.95 0.15
CA VAL A 60 12.80 -16.39 -0.91
C VAL A 60 11.34 -15.91 -0.71
N PRO A 61 10.74 -15.95 0.50
CA PRO A 61 9.37 -15.45 0.71
C PRO A 61 9.21 -13.95 0.42
N LEU A 62 10.26 -13.15 0.65
CA LEU A 62 10.22 -11.68 0.52
C LEU A 62 9.99 -11.20 -0.92
N MET A 63 10.34 -12.00 -1.92
CA MET A 63 10.11 -11.69 -3.35
C MET A 63 8.71 -12.07 -3.86
N ILE A 64 7.87 -12.73 -3.04
CA ILE A 64 6.57 -13.27 -3.47
C ILE A 64 5.39 -12.34 -3.08
N SER A 65 5.63 -11.33 -2.23
CA SER A 65 4.60 -10.40 -1.75
C SER A 65 4.09 -9.40 -2.80
N GLY A 66 4.72 -9.31 -3.98
CA GLY A 66 4.30 -8.47 -5.10
C GLY A 66 3.04 -9.00 -5.82
N ARG A 67 1.89 -8.96 -5.16
CA ARG A 67 0.60 -9.21 -5.83
C ARG A 67 0.28 -8.06 -6.77
N SER A 68 0.52 -8.26 -8.07
CA SER A 68 -0.02 -7.38 -9.10
C SER A 68 -1.55 -7.35 -9.02
N THR A 69 -2.10 -6.20 -8.68
CA THR A 69 -3.52 -5.88 -8.76
C THR A 69 -3.94 -5.91 -10.23
N VAL A 70 -4.86 -6.82 -10.57
CA VAL A 70 -5.37 -6.96 -11.94
C VAL A 70 -6.58 -6.05 -12.10
N TYR A 71 -6.32 -4.83 -12.55
CA TYR A 71 -7.35 -3.83 -12.85
C TYR A 71 -8.20 -4.28 -14.05
N ASP A 72 -9.53 -4.18 -13.93
CA ASP A 72 -10.42 -4.34 -15.08
C ASP A 72 -10.43 -3.01 -15.87
N SER A 73 -9.66 -2.94 -16.95
CA SER A 73 -9.57 -1.77 -17.83
C SER A 73 -10.54 -1.82 -19.02
N SER A 74 -11.47 -2.78 -19.03
CA SER A 74 -12.37 -3.01 -20.15
C SER A 74 -13.33 -1.84 -20.40
N VAL A 75 -13.93 -1.81 -21.59
CA VAL A 75 -15.01 -0.87 -21.92
C VAL A 75 -16.19 -1.00 -20.93
N SER A 76 -16.39 -2.19 -20.32
CA SER A 76 -17.40 -2.35 -19.27
C SER A 76 -17.03 -1.60 -17.99
N ALA A 77 -15.77 -1.62 -17.57
CA ALA A 77 -15.28 -0.87 -16.42
C ALA A 77 -15.34 0.66 -16.63
N GLN A 78 -14.96 1.15 -17.81
CA GLN A 78 -15.06 2.58 -18.16
C GLN A 78 -16.53 3.07 -18.13
N ASN A 79 -17.46 2.23 -18.60
CA ASN A 79 -18.90 2.49 -18.46
C ASN A 79 -19.37 2.47 -16.99
N VAL A 80 -18.78 1.63 -16.13
CA VAL A 80 -19.11 1.57 -14.70
C VAL A 80 -18.65 2.82 -13.94
N LEU A 81 -17.44 3.32 -14.24
CA LEU A 81 -16.95 4.59 -13.69
C LEU A 81 -17.85 5.75 -14.12
N SER A 82 -18.33 5.72 -15.36
CA SER A 82 -19.24 6.72 -15.92
C SER A 82 -20.67 6.65 -15.35
N SER A 83 -21.19 5.45 -15.08
CA SER A 83 -22.56 5.25 -14.54
C SER A 83 -22.63 5.25 -13.01
N LYS A 84 -21.48 5.07 -12.34
CA LYS A 84 -21.30 4.72 -10.93
C LYS A 84 -22.11 3.51 -10.41
N VAL A 85 -22.86 2.80 -11.26
CA VAL A 85 -23.76 1.71 -10.84
C VAL A 85 -23.75 0.59 -11.88
N SER A 86 -23.54 -0.66 -11.44
CA SER A 86 -23.49 -1.83 -12.32
C SER A 86 -23.99 -3.11 -11.65
N ALA A 87 -24.77 -3.91 -12.38
CA ALA A 87 -25.11 -5.28 -11.96
C ALA A 87 -24.00 -6.30 -12.30
N ALA A 88 -23.20 -6.02 -13.33
CA ALA A 88 -22.21 -6.96 -13.88
C ALA A 88 -20.92 -7.05 -13.04
N VAL A 89 -20.48 -5.94 -12.45
CA VAL A 89 -19.23 -5.90 -11.68
C VAL A 89 -19.41 -6.57 -10.33
N LYS A 90 -18.65 -7.64 -10.09
CA LYS A 90 -18.64 -8.43 -8.85
C LYS A 90 -18.00 -7.64 -7.70
N ALA A 91 -18.27 -8.04 -6.46
CA ALA A 91 -17.56 -7.48 -5.30
C ALA A 91 -16.07 -7.84 -5.36
N GLY A 92 -15.19 -6.88 -5.10
CA GLY A 92 -13.73 -7.06 -5.11
C GLY A 92 -13.07 -6.87 -6.47
N VAL A 93 -13.76 -6.25 -7.44
CA VAL A 93 -13.15 -5.78 -8.68
C VAL A 93 -12.56 -4.39 -8.45
N VAL A 94 -11.32 -4.20 -8.91
CA VAL A 94 -10.59 -2.93 -8.91
C VAL A 94 -10.70 -2.33 -10.32
N LEU A 95 -11.10 -1.07 -10.42
CA LEU A 95 -11.39 -0.38 -11.69
C LEU A 95 -10.37 0.74 -12.02
N LEU A 96 -9.76 1.34 -10.99
CA LEU A 96 -8.78 2.41 -11.11
C LEU A 96 -7.40 1.97 -10.59
N PRO A 97 -6.30 2.52 -11.11
CA PRO A 97 -4.95 2.23 -10.61
C PRO A 97 -4.52 3.11 -9.41
N ALA A 98 -5.28 4.17 -9.12
CA ALA A 98 -5.07 5.14 -8.06
C ALA A 98 -6.38 5.89 -7.80
N ASP A 99 -6.53 6.45 -6.61
CA ASP A 99 -7.74 7.14 -6.18
C ASP A 99 -7.90 8.51 -6.84
N GLU A 100 -9.11 8.75 -7.36
CA GLU A 100 -9.54 10.02 -7.94
C GLU A 100 -10.64 10.63 -7.07
N LYS A 101 -10.67 11.97 -6.98
CA LYS A 101 -11.66 12.74 -6.21
C LYS A 101 -13.06 12.71 -6.84
N MET A 102 -13.68 11.53 -6.82
CA MET A 102 -15.04 11.31 -7.23
C MET A 102 -16.01 11.91 -6.21
N GLY A 103 -16.92 12.77 -6.68
CA GLY A 103 -17.91 13.39 -5.82
C GLY A 103 -18.84 12.37 -5.15
N ALA A 104 -19.09 12.57 -3.85
CA ALA A 104 -20.09 11.87 -3.07
C ALA A 104 -21.49 11.93 -3.73
N GLN A 105 -22.29 10.89 -3.52
CA GLN A 105 -23.60 10.71 -4.12
C GLN A 105 -24.45 9.70 -3.33
N ASP A 106 -25.69 10.09 -3.02
CA ASP A 106 -26.69 9.21 -2.41
C ASP A 106 -27.44 8.37 -3.46
N TYR A 107 -27.99 7.22 -3.04
CA TYR A 107 -28.69 6.28 -3.93
C TYR A 107 -29.93 5.64 -3.31
N THR A 108 -31.03 5.58 -4.08
CA THR A 108 -32.18 4.74 -3.73
C THR A 108 -31.98 3.30 -4.22
N VAL A 109 -31.86 2.36 -3.29
CA VAL A 109 -31.61 0.93 -3.55
C VAL A 109 -32.95 0.18 -3.61
N LYS A 110 -33.60 0.22 -4.78
CA LYS A 110 -34.87 -0.50 -5.01
C LYS A 110 -34.65 -2.01 -5.17
N HIS A 111 -35.49 -2.84 -4.55
CA HIS A 111 -35.48 -4.31 -4.67
C HIS A 111 -36.86 -4.95 -4.45
N GLN A 112 -37.08 -6.16 -4.96
CA GLN A 112 -38.36 -6.89 -4.76
C GLN A 112 -38.30 -7.97 -3.67
N SER A 113 -37.15 -8.12 -2.98
CA SER A 113 -36.97 -9.13 -1.92
C SER A 113 -37.94 -8.94 -0.74
N THR A 114 -38.53 -10.05 -0.29
CA THR A 114 -39.32 -10.17 0.95
C THR A 114 -38.48 -10.51 2.18
N ALA A 115 -37.17 -10.63 2.05
CA ALA A 115 -36.28 -10.78 3.20
C ALA A 115 -36.23 -9.47 4.00
N GLU A 116 -36.10 -9.59 5.32
CA GLU A 116 -35.96 -8.45 6.24
C GLU A 116 -34.49 -8.05 6.48
N GLN A 117 -33.55 -8.86 5.98
CA GLN A 117 -32.10 -8.59 6.00
C GLN A 117 -31.49 -8.85 4.63
N THR A 118 -30.45 -8.09 4.29
CA THR A 118 -29.62 -8.26 3.09
C THR A 118 -28.15 -8.39 3.48
N LYS A 119 -27.40 -9.17 2.71
CA LYS A 119 -25.94 -9.08 2.72
C LYS A 119 -25.49 -7.86 1.90
N ILE A 120 -24.41 -7.23 2.35
CA ILE A 120 -23.67 -6.21 1.61
C ILE A 120 -22.18 -6.54 1.60
N TRP A 121 -21.48 -6.06 0.58
CA TRP A 121 -20.03 -6.09 0.47
C TRP A 121 -19.50 -4.69 0.29
N VAL A 122 -18.49 -4.30 1.06
CA VAL A 122 -17.78 -3.01 0.94
C VAL A 122 -16.30 -3.27 0.65
N TRP A 123 -15.75 -2.62 -0.38
CA TRP A 123 -14.34 -2.74 -0.79
C TRP A 123 -13.85 -1.41 -1.39
N ASP A 124 -12.54 -1.15 -1.39
CA ASP A 124 -11.98 -0.07 -2.24
C ASP A 124 -11.81 -0.62 -3.67
N TYR A 125 -11.98 0.23 -4.68
CA TYR A 125 -11.89 -0.16 -6.09
C TYR A 125 -10.80 0.60 -6.88
N ALA A 126 -9.85 1.21 -6.17
CA ALA A 126 -8.77 2.01 -6.72
C ALA A 126 -7.41 1.56 -6.15
N ALA A 127 -6.88 2.16 -5.07
CA ALA A 127 -5.63 1.74 -4.44
C ALA A 127 -5.74 1.50 -2.92
N GLU A 128 -5.15 0.40 -2.43
CA GLU A 128 -5.03 0.14 -0.98
C GLU A 128 -3.97 1.02 -0.28
N ASP A 129 -4.15 2.35 -0.24
CA ASP A 129 -3.17 3.27 0.33
C ASP A 129 -3.31 3.51 1.85
N GLY A 130 -4.53 3.43 2.39
CA GLY A 130 -4.77 3.54 3.83
C GLY A 130 -6.12 4.07 4.27
N ASP A 131 -7.09 4.23 3.37
CA ASP A 131 -8.45 4.69 3.66
C ASP A 131 -9.17 3.93 4.78
N TYR A 132 -9.95 4.65 5.59
CA TYR A 132 -10.88 4.09 6.58
C TYR A 132 -12.31 4.61 6.40
N VAL A 133 -13.28 3.70 6.52
CA VAL A 133 -14.72 4.02 6.56
C VAL A 133 -15.41 3.43 7.78
N GLN A 134 -16.64 3.86 8.04
CA GLN A 134 -17.55 3.26 9.01
C GLN A 134 -18.92 3.01 8.36
N VAL A 135 -19.55 1.86 8.67
CA VAL A 135 -20.94 1.59 8.29
C VAL A 135 -21.87 2.06 9.41
N LEU A 136 -22.90 2.82 9.04
CA LEU A 136 -24.02 3.17 9.90
C LEU A 136 -25.33 2.62 9.30
N VAL A 137 -26.30 2.36 10.16
CA VAL A 137 -27.65 1.91 9.81
C VAL A 137 -28.65 2.84 10.49
N ASN A 138 -29.49 3.53 9.72
CA ASN A 138 -30.45 4.53 10.19
C ASN A 138 -29.80 5.59 11.12
N GLY A 139 -28.62 6.10 10.74
CA GLY A 139 -27.84 7.07 11.52
C GLY A 139 -27.06 6.50 12.72
N VAL A 140 -27.25 5.23 13.08
CA VAL A 140 -26.57 4.58 14.21
C VAL A 140 -25.31 3.84 13.73
N PRO A 141 -24.13 4.01 14.36
CA PRO A 141 -22.95 3.20 14.07
C PRO A 141 -23.24 1.70 14.17
N PHE A 142 -23.06 0.99 13.05
CA PHE A 142 -23.29 -0.46 12.94
C PHE A 142 -21.97 -1.25 13.03
N THR A 143 -20.85 -0.61 12.73
CA THR A 143 -19.50 -1.17 12.91
C THR A 143 -18.58 -0.16 13.58
N ASP A 144 -17.47 -0.62 14.14
CA ASP A 144 -16.27 0.22 14.29
C ASP A 144 -15.79 0.70 12.92
N SER A 145 -14.91 1.71 12.90
CA SER A 145 -14.21 2.10 11.67
C SER A 145 -13.24 0.99 11.23
N PHE A 146 -13.03 0.87 9.92
CA PHE A 146 -12.14 -0.13 9.36
C PHE A 146 -11.47 0.34 8.08
N MET A 147 -10.25 -0.15 7.86
CA MET A 147 -9.52 0.05 6.61
C MET A 147 -10.28 -0.64 5.47
N ILE A 148 -10.59 0.08 4.41
CA ILE A 148 -11.10 -0.53 3.16
C ILE A 148 -9.93 -1.12 2.36
N LYS A 149 -10.26 -2.14 1.57
CA LYS A 149 -9.31 -2.94 0.78
C LYS A 149 -10.00 -3.49 -0.45
N HIS A 150 -9.25 -3.90 -1.47
CA HIS A 150 -9.78 -4.60 -2.64
C HIS A 150 -10.48 -5.91 -2.27
N LYS A 151 -10.03 -6.59 -1.19
CA LYS A 151 -10.73 -7.75 -0.61
C LYS A 151 -11.99 -7.27 0.13
N PRO A 152 -13.21 -7.63 -0.32
CA PRO A 152 -14.42 -7.08 0.27
C PRO A 152 -14.67 -7.55 1.71
N LYS A 153 -15.01 -6.59 2.57
CA LYS A 153 -15.58 -6.85 3.89
C LYS A 153 -17.09 -7.05 3.74
N THR A 154 -17.61 -8.10 4.35
CA THR A 154 -19.01 -8.54 4.19
C THR A 154 -19.80 -8.23 5.46
N PHE A 155 -21.01 -7.70 5.33
CA PHE A 155 -21.92 -7.44 6.44
C PHE A 155 -23.32 -7.96 6.12
N VAL A 156 -24.15 -8.11 7.15
CA VAL A 156 -25.60 -8.34 7.02
C VAL A 156 -26.30 -7.19 7.71
N VAL A 157 -27.21 -6.53 6.99
CA VAL A 157 -27.89 -5.29 7.41
C VAL A 157 -29.40 -5.41 7.13
N PRO A 158 -30.27 -4.55 7.71
CA PRO A 158 -31.69 -4.53 7.37
C PRO A 158 -31.91 -4.37 5.86
N ALA A 159 -32.94 -5.02 5.33
CA ALA A 159 -33.30 -4.90 3.92
C ALA A 159 -34.08 -3.61 3.60
N ILE A 160 -34.53 -2.85 4.60
CA ILE A 160 -35.27 -1.58 4.42
C ILE A 160 -34.69 -0.55 5.40
N GLY A 161 -34.59 0.70 4.96
CA GLY A 161 -34.01 1.82 5.72
C GLY A 161 -32.71 2.33 5.11
N ASP A 162 -32.01 3.19 5.84
CA ASP A 162 -30.81 3.86 5.36
C ASP A 162 -29.54 3.11 5.79
N ILE A 163 -28.73 2.70 4.81
CA ILE A 163 -27.36 2.23 5.03
C ILE A 163 -26.44 3.38 4.66
N GLN A 164 -25.53 3.77 5.55
CA GLN A 164 -24.66 4.93 5.32
C GLN A 164 -23.19 4.53 5.43
N ILE A 165 -22.36 5.02 4.49
CA ILE A 165 -20.91 4.84 4.52
C ILE A 165 -20.28 6.20 4.81
N LYS A 166 -19.66 6.30 5.99
CA LYS A 166 -18.97 7.50 6.47
C LYS A 166 -17.47 7.40 6.22
N GLY A 167 -16.87 8.44 5.65
CA GLY A 167 -15.43 8.61 5.58
C GLY A 167 -14.83 8.90 6.95
N ILE A 168 -13.80 8.16 7.35
CA ILE A 168 -13.16 8.29 8.66
C ILE A 168 -11.72 8.79 8.54
N ARG A 169 -10.99 8.35 7.50
CA ARG A 169 -9.65 8.86 7.17
C ARG A 169 -9.33 8.61 5.70
N ASP A 170 -8.77 9.61 5.04
CA ASP A 170 -8.17 9.59 3.69
C ASP A 170 -6.75 8.98 3.78
N GLY A 171 -6.46 7.95 2.99
CA GLY A 171 -5.09 7.41 2.85
C GLY A 171 -4.22 8.21 1.89
N GLY A 172 -4.87 8.88 0.93
CA GLY A 172 -4.30 9.54 -0.23
C GLY A 172 -5.35 9.59 -1.36
N GLY A 173 -5.24 10.60 -2.23
CA GLY A 173 -6.17 10.76 -3.37
C GLY A 173 -7.59 11.23 -3.00
N GLY A 174 -8.17 10.74 -1.92
CA GLY A 174 -9.55 10.98 -1.46
C GLY A 174 -10.37 9.68 -1.46
N ILE A 175 -11.03 9.37 -0.35
CA ILE A 175 -11.57 8.03 -0.06
C ILE A 175 -12.49 7.49 -1.17
N THR A 176 -12.11 6.41 -1.87
CA THR A 176 -13.00 5.72 -2.84
C THR A 176 -13.43 4.34 -2.37
N TYR A 177 -14.71 4.03 -2.51
CA TYR A 177 -15.26 2.74 -2.09
C TYR A 177 -16.45 2.31 -2.94
N ALA A 178 -16.59 1.00 -3.08
CA ALA A 178 -17.72 0.37 -3.73
C ALA A 178 -18.54 -0.43 -2.71
N ILE A 179 -19.86 -0.40 -2.87
CA ILE A 179 -20.81 -1.19 -2.09
C ILE A 179 -21.71 -2.01 -3.01
N ARG A 180 -21.82 -3.31 -2.74
CA ARG A 180 -22.71 -4.23 -3.47
C ARG A 180 -23.83 -4.73 -2.55
N TYR A 181 -25.06 -4.76 -3.07
CA TYR A 181 -26.24 -5.25 -2.38
C TYR A 181 -26.67 -6.62 -2.91
N GLU A 182 -26.98 -7.54 -2.01
CA GLU A 182 -27.50 -8.87 -2.38
C GLU A 182 -28.94 -8.78 -2.91
N VAL A 183 -29.81 -7.97 -2.27
CA VAL A 183 -31.24 -7.85 -2.62
C VAL A 183 -31.56 -7.36 -4.04
N ASN A 184 -30.63 -6.66 -4.72
CA ASN A 184 -30.80 -6.28 -6.13
C ASN A 184 -29.62 -6.63 -7.04
N GLY A 185 -28.58 -7.28 -6.50
CA GLY A 185 -27.39 -7.70 -7.24
C GLY A 185 -26.53 -6.57 -7.82
N LYS A 186 -26.73 -5.30 -7.43
CA LYS A 186 -26.00 -4.14 -7.96
C LYS A 186 -24.85 -3.72 -7.06
N SER A 187 -23.77 -3.32 -7.71
CA SER A 187 -22.62 -2.62 -7.15
C SER A 187 -22.73 -1.13 -7.46
N TYR A 188 -22.44 -0.29 -6.48
CA TYR A 188 -22.45 1.17 -6.52
C TYR A 188 -21.03 1.64 -6.18
N PHE A 189 -20.51 2.61 -6.94
CA PHE A 189 -19.13 3.08 -6.89
C PHE A 189 -19.13 4.56 -6.52
N ASN A 190 -18.32 4.95 -5.54
CA ASN A 190 -18.48 6.26 -4.91
C ASN A 190 -17.18 6.78 -4.28
N GLY A 191 -17.16 8.09 -4.01
CA GLY A 191 -16.17 8.72 -3.14
C GLY A 191 -16.81 9.24 -1.85
N THR A 192 -16.00 9.59 -0.85
CA THR A 192 -16.46 10.35 0.33
C THR A 192 -15.34 11.25 0.87
N PRO A 193 -15.62 12.50 1.25
CA PRO A 193 -14.70 13.25 2.11
C PRO A 193 -14.58 12.62 3.50
N GLU A 194 -13.52 12.97 4.23
CA GLU A 194 -13.41 12.68 5.67
C GLU A 194 -14.55 13.34 6.45
N GLY A 195 -15.12 12.62 7.42
CA GLY A 195 -16.19 13.12 8.30
C GLY A 195 -17.59 13.12 7.66
N GLU A 196 -17.68 13.26 6.34
CA GLU A 196 -18.92 13.15 5.56
C GLU A 196 -19.35 11.69 5.34
N PHE A 197 -20.58 11.50 4.85
CA PHE A 197 -21.15 10.19 4.58
C PHE A 197 -22.05 10.20 3.33
N ASN A 198 -22.14 9.06 2.67
CA ASN A 198 -23.13 8.80 1.62
C ASN A 198 -24.25 7.92 2.17
N THR A 199 -25.47 8.14 1.70
CA THR A 199 -26.69 7.43 2.12
C THR A 199 -27.24 6.55 1.00
N TYR A 200 -27.51 5.29 1.35
CA TYR A 200 -28.13 4.29 0.48
C TYR A 200 -29.47 3.89 1.10
N THR A 201 -30.56 4.48 0.59
CA THR A 201 -31.92 4.25 1.10
C THR A 201 -32.52 3.01 0.44
N LEU A 202 -32.68 1.92 1.19
CA LEU A 202 -33.23 0.66 0.70
C LEU A 202 -34.76 0.70 0.78
N VAL A 203 -35.41 0.42 -0.35
CA VAL A 203 -36.87 0.41 -0.48
C VAL A 203 -37.36 -0.77 -1.32
N ARG A 204 -38.55 -1.26 -0.98
CA ARG A 204 -39.25 -2.35 -1.64
C ARG A 204 -40.17 -1.83 -2.76
#